data_AF-A0A226CXL1-F1
#
_entry.id   AF-A0A226CXL1-F1
#
_cell.length_a   1.000
_cell.length_b   1.000
_cell.length_c   1.000
_cell.angle_alpha   90.00
_cell.angle_beta   90.00
_cell.angle_gamma   90.00
#
_symmetry.space_group_name_H-M   'P 1'
#
loop_
_entity.id
_entity.type
_entity.pdbx_description
1 polymer ?
#
loop_
_entity_poly.entity_id
_entity_poly.type
_entity_poly.pdbx_seq_one_letter_code
_entity_poly.pdbx_strand_id
1 'polypeptide(L)'
;MTFYLIVNIIYVLIIKMRDSDSVEDFVGPSSQKSKPATPSSKRKAAVPTSSKGEGSKKKKGDDDAKKELPSTKFLKLDSDDEEEEEEDLSSKRDWMMVERKADGTRFSPGQPTSPLERGYANRAIQLREDRPVPVWWKITQSLDTRGCRINEGDSKLRHFYCQLAREGDDEVMGSQESTTSELTPLTPEVVTGNYPPLTAAERGIAEAKIIQAGEEGLRIPGLKSKVVYSPPNQNRTYGLFSLVSLAGSGGRFICAVISNCVRIKSTTMEPIPKCELHKGEQVGFVLCQFTDDANKKNDVILHAIASFTYIYGDEKGKNNNATRAIMSQNLNKTHSGWTIYSEERKSAKKPTPVLKELETRRRYYDEDDEYGLMKVYAARQTTTLFKMLLWPDTTIKIICLNTMINFPNGAYKELVEEMDICGLELKIHDKLSSSAAAALNLEPAQEIPFLLRAEQGESIEELLTRGRQEKKGEKVAALYFVSNTYVIYAGQALSGKVHMKQSPSDPVIDYKNNKPPSHPDYKNVPIGLVREGERYRWEFHLHMCALIASLLQLKNSITSKDFKPLGVGHPICINRQANSNYVDKNSWGIINGYLMKKFSVAVYLGPKQIID
;
A
#
# COMPACT_ATOMS: atom_id res chain seq x y z
N MET A 1 27.49 12.41 -36.83
CA MET A 1 26.05 12.12 -36.98
C MET A 1 25.84 10.62 -37.28
N THR A 2 26.45 9.73 -36.49
CA THR A 2 26.43 8.28 -36.74
C THR A 2 26.43 7.44 -35.45
N PHE A 3 26.28 8.07 -34.28
CA PHE A 3 26.19 7.39 -32.97
C PHE A 3 24.77 7.35 -32.39
N TYR A 4 23.80 8.07 -32.98
CA TYR A 4 22.41 8.09 -32.53
C TYR A 4 21.54 6.95 -33.10
N LEU A 5 22.06 6.17 -34.06
CA LEU A 5 21.30 5.09 -34.71
C LEU A 5 21.50 3.70 -34.06
N ILE A 6 22.61 3.48 -33.33
CA ILE A 6 22.92 2.15 -32.75
C ILE A 6 22.22 1.96 -31.39
N VAL A 7 21.99 3.02 -30.63
CA VAL A 7 21.31 2.95 -29.32
C VAL A 7 19.80 2.68 -29.47
N ASN A 8 19.17 3.14 -30.55
CA ASN A 8 17.75 2.88 -30.82
C ASN A 8 17.46 1.46 -31.33
N ILE A 9 18.43 0.78 -31.95
CA ILE A 9 18.24 -0.60 -32.44
C ILE A 9 18.33 -1.61 -31.28
N ILE A 10 19.14 -1.35 -30.25
CA ILE A 10 19.23 -2.21 -29.06
C ILE A 10 18.00 -2.04 -28.14
N TYR A 11 17.44 -0.83 -28.04
CA TYR A 11 16.25 -0.57 -27.21
C TYR A 11 14.96 -1.20 -27.79
N VAL A 12 14.85 -1.30 -29.12
CA VAL A 12 13.70 -1.93 -29.80
C VAL A 12 13.79 -3.47 -29.80
N LEU A 13 14.98 -4.05 -29.72
CA LEU A 13 15.16 -5.51 -29.65
C LEU A 13 14.87 -6.10 -28.26
N ILE A 14 15.06 -5.33 -27.17
CA ILE A 14 14.75 -5.79 -25.81
C ILE A 14 13.23 -5.74 -25.51
N ILE A 15 12.49 -4.86 -26.19
CA ILE A 15 11.02 -4.77 -26.03
C ILE A 15 10.29 -5.87 -26.82
N LYS A 16 10.91 -6.46 -27.85
CA LYS A 16 10.30 -7.54 -28.65
C LYS A 16 10.54 -8.98 -28.17
N MET A 17 11.26 -9.18 -27.05
CA MET A 17 11.45 -10.51 -26.43
C MET A 17 10.61 -10.72 -25.16
N ARG A 18 9.58 -9.89 -24.93
CA ARG A 18 8.70 -9.99 -23.75
C ARG A 18 7.26 -10.40 -24.03
N ASP A 19 6.91 -10.62 -25.30
CA ASP A 19 5.60 -11.11 -25.73
C ASP A 19 5.76 -12.35 -26.62
N SER A 20 5.94 -13.51 -25.99
CA SER A 20 5.68 -14.81 -26.60
C SER A 20 5.83 -15.88 -25.52
N ASP A 21 4.73 -16.28 -24.90
CA ASP A 21 4.57 -17.60 -24.30
C ASP A 21 3.08 -17.94 -24.28
N SER A 22 2.56 -18.27 -25.46
CA SER A 22 1.42 -19.17 -25.61
C SER A 22 1.73 -20.15 -26.73
N VAL A 23 2.13 -21.34 -26.28
CA VAL A 23 2.00 -22.69 -26.85
C VAL A 23 1.16 -22.77 -28.13
N GLU A 24 1.66 -23.44 -29.18
CA GLU A 24 0.91 -24.53 -29.84
C GLU A 24 1.86 -25.51 -30.56
N ASP A 25 1.55 -26.79 -30.35
CA ASP A 25 2.22 -27.96 -30.90
C ASP A 25 2.00 -28.12 -32.40
N PHE A 26 3.01 -28.74 -33.01
CA PHE A 26 3.19 -28.93 -34.43
C PHE A 26 2.60 -30.27 -34.88
N VAL A 27 1.52 -30.28 -35.67
CA VAL A 27 1.15 -31.41 -36.55
C VAL A 27 0.47 -30.87 -37.83
N GLY A 28 1.10 -31.03 -39.00
CA GLY A 28 0.46 -30.84 -40.32
C GLY A 28 -0.12 -32.16 -40.88
N PRO A 29 -0.49 -32.25 -42.19
CA PRO A 29 -0.53 -31.22 -43.24
C PRO A 29 -1.74 -31.31 -44.23
N SER A 30 -1.64 -30.53 -45.33
CA SER A 30 -2.32 -30.63 -46.65
C SER A 30 -3.64 -29.84 -46.82
N SER A 31 -4.03 -29.20 -47.94
CA SER A 31 -3.46 -28.88 -49.27
C SER A 31 -4.48 -28.00 -50.03
N GLN A 32 -3.99 -27.03 -50.84
CA GLN A 32 -4.53 -26.50 -52.12
C GLN A 32 -5.82 -25.63 -52.24
N LYS A 33 -5.63 -24.43 -52.85
CA LYS A 33 -6.33 -23.74 -54.01
C LYS A 33 -7.88 -23.83 -54.12
N SER A 34 -8.70 -22.85 -54.55
CA SER A 34 -8.59 -21.63 -55.38
C SER A 34 -9.96 -20.88 -55.39
N LYS A 35 -9.96 -19.58 -55.76
CA LYS A 35 -11.13 -18.70 -56.07
C LYS A 35 -11.83 -19.08 -57.43
N PRO A 36 -12.72 -18.25 -58.03
CA PRO A 36 -14.11 -17.81 -57.71
C PRO A 36 -15.07 -17.92 -58.95
N ALA A 37 -16.36 -17.54 -58.86
CA ALA A 37 -17.12 -16.85 -59.96
C ALA A 37 -18.60 -16.49 -59.62
N THR A 38 -18.98 -15.26 -59.98
CA THR A 38 -20.32 -14.64 -60.19
C THR A 38 -20.95 -15.13 -61.55
N PRO A 39 -22.06 -14.62 -62.17
CA PRO A 39 -23.12 -13.63 -61.81
C PRO A 39 -24.60 -13.85 -62.35
N SER A 40 -25.49 -12.89 -62.01
CA SER A 40 -26.45 -12.14 -62.89
C SER A 40 -27.85 -12.67 -63.31
N SER A 41 -28.94 -11.97 -62.94
CA SER A 41 -29.88 -11.18 -63.81
C SER A 41 -31.00 -10.50 -62.98
N LYS A 42 -31.16 -9.16 -62.91
CA LYS A 42 -31.92 -8.15 -63.71
C LYS A 42 -33.47 -8.26 -63.77
N ARG A 43 -34.19 -7.31 -63.14
CA ARG A 43 -35.13 -6.36 -63.82
C ARG A 43 -35.69 -5.22 -62.93
N LYS A 44 -35.44 -4.00 -63.45
CA LYS A 44 -36.16 -2.69 -63.46
C LYS A 44 -37.00 -2.16 -62.28
N ALA A 45 -36.88 -0.84 -62.14
CA ALA A 45 -37.21 0.02 -61.01
C ALA A 45 -38.46 0.91 -61.23
N ALA A 46 -39.03 1.37 -60.12
CA ALA A 46 -39.69 2.67 -59.92
C ALA A 46 -39.26 3.18 -58.53
N VAL A 47 -38.89 4.46 -58.40
CA VAL A 47 -38.33 5.12 -57.19
C VAL A 47 -39.15 6.40 -56.96
N PRO A 48 -39.49 6.76 -55.70
CA PRO A 48 -38.72 7.76 -54.93
C PRO A 48 -38.56 7.28 -53.46
N THR A 49 -37.50 7.50 -52.68
CA THR A 49 -36.55 8.61 -52.53
C THR A 49 -35.28 8.06 -51.84
N SER A 50 -34.10 8.36 -52.39
CA SER A 50 -32.82 8.31 -51.67
C SER A 50 -31.92 9.39 -52.24
N SER A 51 -31.19 10.10 -51.40
CA SER A 51 -29.76 10.37 -51.66
C SER A 51 -29.09 10.70 -50.33
N LYS A 52 -28.19 9.86 -49.80
CA LYS A 52 -26.84 9.49 -50.30
C LYS A 52 -25.95 10.75 -50.40
N GLY A 53 -24.78 10.82 -49.78
CA GLY A 53 -23.84 9.72 -49.59
C GLY A 53 -23.18 9.36 -50.92
N GLU A 54 -22.46 10.30 -51.52
CA GLU A 54 -21.52 10.02 -52.62
C GLU A 54 -20.12 9.78 -52.05
N GLY A 55 -19.60 8.59 -52.31
CA GLY A 55 -18.17 8.33 -52.28
C GLY A 55 -17.58 8.59 -53.67
N SER A 56 -16.57 9.44 -53.75
CA SER A 56 -15.66 9.54 -54.89
C SER A 56 -14.34 8.82 -54.56
N LYS A 57 -13.82 8.08 -55.54
CA LYS A 57 -12.65 7.19 -55.41
C LYS A 57 -11.33 7.95 -55.39
N LYS A 58 -10.49 7.57 -54.41
CA LYS A 58 -9.01 7.51 -54.36
C LYS A 58 -8.19 8.74 -54.77
N LYS A 59 -7.54 9.33 -53.75
CA LYS A 59 -6.11 9.68 -53.81
C LYS A 59 -5.43 9.34 -52.49
N LYS A 60 -4.21 8.84 -52.65
CA LYS A 60 -3.21 8.32 -51.70
C LYS A 60 -2.94 9.29 -50.52
N GLY A 61 -2.91 8.80 -49.27
CA GLY A 61 -2.29 9.52 -48.13
C GLY A 61 -3.00 9.37 -46.78
N ASP A 62 -2.27 8.86 -45.79
CA ASP A 62 -2.42 8.83 -44.33
C ASP A 62 -3.56 8.04 -43.64
N ASP A 63 -3.11 7.04 -42.87
CA ASP A 63 -3.84 6.30 -41.84
C ASP A 63 -4.15 7.22 -40.65
N ASP A 64 -5.35 7.81 -40.62
CA ASP A 64 -5.90 8.34 -39.38
C ASP A 64 -6.42 7.19 -38.51
N ALA A 65 -5.62 6.85 -37.50
CA ALA A 65 -5.99 5.97 -36.41
C ALA A 65 -7.33 6.42 -35.80
N LYS A 66 -8.34 5.54 -35.83
CA LYS A 66 -9.53 5.67 -34.97
C LYS A 66 -9.06 5.73 -33.51
N LYS A 67 -9.03 6.94 -32.94
CA LYS A 67 -8.93 7.13 -31.49
C LYS A 67 -10.14 6.46 -30.84
N GLU A 68 -9.93 5.35 -30.14
CA GLU A 68 -10.89 4.87 -29.16
C GLU A 68 -11.19 6.01 -28.18
N LEU A 69 -12.47 6.23 -27.90
CA LEU A 69 -12.89 7.18 -26.87
C LEU A 69 -12.23 6.76 -25.54
N PRO A 70 -11.59 7.68 -24.79
CA PRO A 70 -10.97 7.32 -23.52
C PRO A 70 -12.05 6.77 -22.58
N SER A 71 -11.79 5.59 -22.01
CA SER A 71 -12.65 5.01 -20.98
C SER A 71 -12.81 6.01 -19.83
N THR A 72 -14.04 6.42 -19.49
CA THR A 72 -14.30 7.34 -18.37
C THR A 72 -14.12 6.62 -17.04
N LYS A 73 -12.94 6.79 -16.45
CA LYS A 73 -12.49 6.10 -15.25
C LYS A 73 -12.94 6.83 -13.97
N PHE A 74 -12.89 8.16 -13.97
CA PHE A 74 -13.17 9.01 -12.81
C PHE A 74 -14.47 9.80 -12.93
N LEU A 75 -14.90 10.15 -14.15
CA LEU A 75 -16.15 10.89 -14.41
C LEU A 75 -17.35 9.97 -14.69
N LYS A 76 -17.53 8.89 -13.91
CA LYS A 76 -18.73 8.06 -14.03
C LYS A 76 -19.96 8.90 -13.71
N LEU A 77 -20.84 9.07 -14.71
CA LEU A 77 -22.15 9.69 -14.56
C LEU A 77 -23.02 8.73 -13.73
N ASP A 78 -23.33 9.09 -12.49
CA ASP A 78 -24.38 8.39 -11.76
C ASP A 78 -25.73 8.86 -12.32
N SER A 79 -26.74 7.98 -12.37
CA SER A 79 -28.08 8.32 -12.89
C SER A 79 -28.77 9.49 -12.19
N ASP A 80 -28.29 9.82 -10.99
CA ASP A 80 -28.87 10.81 -10.08
C ASP A 80 -28.05 12.12 -10.09
N ASP A 81 -27.01 12.20 -10.94
CA ASP A 81 -26.34 13.46 -11.26
C ASP A 81 -27.25 14.29 -12.18
N GLU A 82 -28.38 14.77 -11.64
CA GLU A 82 -29.11 15.86 -12.29
C GLU A 82 -28.14 17.03 -12.54
N GLU A 83 -28.33 17.70 -13.67
CA GLU A 83 -27.48 18.75 -14.23
C GLU A 83 -27.47 20.02 -13.35
N GLU A 84 -27.10 19.94 -12.08
CA GLU A 84 -26.52 21.10 -11.40
C GLU A 84 -25.20 21.40 -12.11
N GLU A 85 -25.20 22.47 -12.90
CA GLU A 85 -24.00 22.99 -13.53
C GLU A 85 -23.00 23.34 -12.43
N GLU A 86 -21.78 22.79 -12.50
CA GLU A 86 -20.71 23.12 -11.54
C GLU A 86 -20.44 24.64 -11.48
N GLU A 87 -20.90 25.39 -12.48
CA GLU A 87 -20.83 26.85 -12.60
C GLU A 87 -21.71 27.58 -11.57
N ASP A 88 -22.79 26.96 -11.08
CA ASP A 88 -23.70 27.56 -10.09
C ASP A 88 -23.19 27.46 -8.64
N LEU A 89 -22.14 26.68 -8.39
CA LEU A 89 -21.54 26.52 -7.06
C LEU A 89 -20.52 27.61 -6.76
N SER A 90 -20.92 28.60 -5.96
CA SER A 90 -20.05 29.70 -5.50
C SER A 90 -18.88 29.25 -4.60
N SER A 91 -19.02 28.10 -3.91
CA SER A 91 -17.98 27.52 -3.05
C SER A 91 -18.09 26.00 -2.96
N LYS A 92 -16.97 25.34 -2.63
CA LYS A 92 -16.94 23.88 -2.44
C LYS A 92 -17.57 23.53 -1.09
N ARG A 93 -18.50 22.58 -1.08
CA ARG A 93 -19.09 22.06 0.17
C ARG A 93 -18.06 21.23 0.94
N ASP A 94 -18.08 21.33 2.25
CA ASP A 94 -17.28 20.45 3.11
C ASP A 94 -17.86 19.04 3.11
N TRP A 95 -16.98 18.04 3.17
CA TRP A 95 -17.38 16.64 3.29
C TRP A 95 -17.95 16.38 4.68
N MET A 96 -19.25 16.08 4.73
CA MET A 96 -19.99 15.76 5.94
C MET A 96 -21.06 14.71 5.60
N MET A 97 -21.56 14.00 6.63
CA MET A 97 -22.80 13.24 6.45
C MET A 97 -23.97 14.19 6.21
N VAL A 98 -24.92 13.81 5.37
CA VAL A 98 -26.20 14.53 5.29
C VAL A 98 -26.99 14.32 6.58
N GLU A 99 -27.96 15.19 6.90
CA GLU A 99 -28.66 15.12 8.20
C GLU A 99 -29.58 13.89 8.33
N ARG A 100 -30.13 13.44 7.20
CA ARG A 100 -30.99 12.26 7.07
C ARG A 100 -30.71 11.57 5.74
N LYS A 101 -30.81 10.25 5.72
CA LYS A 101 -30.76 9.48 4.47
C LYS A 101 -31.87 9.92 3.51
N ALA A 102 -31.72 9.57 2.23
CA ALA A 102 -32.74 9.84 1.21
C ALA A 102 -34.14 9.27 1.57
N ASP A 103 -34.19 8.19 2.35
CA ASP A 103 -35.43 7.59 2.86
C ASP A 103 -35.97 8.25 4.16
N GLY A 104 -35.36 9.34 4.60
CA GLY A 104 -35.72 10.08 5.81
C GLY A 104 -35.21 9.48 7.12
N THR A 105 -34.49 8.35 7.09
CA THR A 105 -33.97 7.70 8.29
C THR A 105 -32.69 8.38 8.81
N ARG A 106 -32.42 8.24 10.11
CA ARG A 106 -31.18 8.74 10.72
C ARG A 106 -29.98 7.90 10.27
N PHE A 107 -28.84 8.56 10.11
CA PHE A 107 -27.56 7.89 9.82
C PHE A 107 -27.08 6.97 10.92
N SER A 108 -27.24 7.44 12.16
CA SER A 108 -27.00 6.62 13.31
C SER A 108 -28.10 5.57 13.37
N PRO A 109 -27.77 4.27 13.24
CA PRO A 109 -28.75 3.23 13.48
C PRO A 109 -29.32 3.38 14.92
N GLY A 110 -30.52 2.86 15.14
CA GLY A 110 -31.19 2.89 16.45
C GLY A 110 -30.36 2.21 17.54
N GLN A 111 -30.88 2.13 18.77
CA GLN A 111 -30.13 1.42 19.82
C GLN A 111 -29.83 -0.03 19.42
N PRO A 112 -28.62 -0.55 19.71
CA PRO A 112 -28.28 -1.94 19.45
C PRO A 112 -29.32 -2.87 20.08
N THR A 113 -29.71 -3.91 19.36
CA THR A 113 -30.67 -4.91 19.87
C THR A 113 -29.99 -5.96 20.76
N SER A 114 -28.66 -6.12 20.63
CA SER A 114 -27.90 -7.02 21.50
C SER A 114 -27.67 -6.41 22.91
N PRO A 115 -27.75 -7.24 23.98
CA PRO A 115 -27.47 -6.77 25.34
C PRO A 115 -26.04 -6.22 25.47
N LEU A 116 -25.92 -4.98 25.98
CA LEU A 116 -24.65 -4.28 26.20
C LEU A 116 -23.68 -5.10 27.07
N GLU A 117 -24.20 -5.87 28.02
CA GLU A 117 -23.47 -6.71 28.98
C GLU A 117 -22.59 -7.80 28.33
N ARG A 118 -22.82 -8.13 27.04
CA ARG A 118 -21.97 -9.09 26.30
C ARG A 118 -20.73 -8.45 25.65
N GLY A 119 -20.53 -7.14 25.80
CA GLY A 119 -19.30 -6.43 25.41
C GLY A 119 -18.98 -6.42 23.90
N TYR A 120 -19.95 -6.72 23.04
CA TYR A 120 -19.75 -6.85 21.59
C TYR A 120 -20.15 -5.61 20.80
N ALA A 121 -21.19 -4.88 21.25
CA ALA A 121 -21.60 -3.62 20.66
C ALA A 121 -20.58 -2.51 20.96
N ASN A 122 -20.43 -1.57 20.03
CA ASN A 122 -19.45 -0.47 20.06
C ASN A 122 -17.98 -0.90 20.07
N ARG A 123 -17.66 -2.19 19.85
CA ARG A 123 -16.26 -2.60 19.66
C ARG A 123 -15.70 -1.97 18.39
N ALA A 124 -14.74 -1.07 18.56
CA ALA A 124 -14.00 -0.41 17.48
C ALA A 124 -12.74 -1.20 17.10
N ILE A 125 -11.92 -0.62 16.22
CA ILE A 125 -10.61 -1.16 15.84
C ILE A 125 -9.73 -1.23 17.09
N GLN A 126 -9.34 -2.45 17.46
CA GLN A 126 -8.41 -2.66 18.55
C GLN A 126 -6.97 -2.60 18.02
N LEU A 127 -6.17 -1.72 18.61
CA LEU A 127 -4.74 -1.66 18.34
C LEU A 127 -4.11 -3.00 18.71
N ARG A 128 -3.35 -3.57 17.78
CA ARG A 128 -2.54 -4.74 18.10
C ARG A 128 -1.32 -4.23 18.85
N GLU A 129 -1.12 -4.73 20.07
CA GLU A 129 0.11 -4.55 20.84
C GLU A 129 1.35 -4.83 19.96
N ASP A 130 2.50 -4.25 20.32
CA ASP A 130 3.80 -4.19 19.62
C ASP A 130 4.45 -5.55 19.25
N ARG A 131 3.66 -6.48 18.70
CA ARG A 131 4.15 -7.71 18.10
C ARG A 131 4.65 -7.37 16.71
N PRO A 132 5.87 -7.82 16.35
CA PRO A 132 6.41 -7.59 15.02
C PRO A 132 5.43 -8.10 13.96
N VAL A 133 5.17 -7.27 12.96
CA VAL A 133 4.30 -7.63 11.83
C VAL A 133 4.92 -8.85 11.14
N PRO A 134 4.21 -9.99 11.05
CA PRO A 134 4.75 -11.18 10.42
C PRO A 134 5.18 -10.91 8.97
N VAL A 135 6.24 -11.58 8.53
CA VAL A 135 6.83 -11.37 7.20
C VAL A 135 5.84 -11.62 6.04
N TRP A 136 4.83 -12.44 6.26
CA TRP A 136 3.75 -12.73 5.29
C TRP A 136 2.59 -11.73 5.34
N TRP A 137 2.50 -10.89 6.37
CA TRP A 137 1.44 -9.87 6.52
C TRP A 137 1.96 -8.48 6.19
N LYS A 138 2.55 -8.34 4.99
CA LYS A 138 3.14 -7.08 4.54
C LYS A 138 2.14 -6.17 3.85
N ILE A 139 2.35 -4.87 4.02
CA ILE A 139 1.79 -3.82 3.16
C ILE A 139 2.47 -3.92 1.79
N THR A 140 1.72 -3.69 0.72
CA THR A 140 2.28 -3.55 -0.63
C THR A 140 3.29 -2.41 -0.64
N GLN A 141 4.53 -2.65 -1.08
CA GLN A 141 5.48 -1.58 -1.34
C GLN A 141 5.08 -0.83 -2.62
N SER A 142 5.01 0.49 -2.55
CA SER A 142 4.65 1.36 -3.69
C SER A 142 5.84 2.15 -4.23
N LEU A 143 7.00 2.07 -3.56
CA LEU A 143 8.29 2.58 -4.03
C LEU A 143 9.23 1.41 -4.33
N ASP A 144 10.05 1.54 -5.37
CA ASP A 144 11.14 0.60 -5.67
C ASP A 144 12.40 1.11 -4.96
N THR A 145 12.61 0.71 -3.71
CA THR A 145 13.71 1.18 -2.84
C THR A 145 14.89 0.22 -2.80
N ARG A 146 15.29 -0.32 -3.96
CA ARG A 146 16.53 -1.07 -4.08
C ARG A 146 17.73 -0.13 -3.84
N GLY A 147 18.16 0.04 -2.59
CA GLY A 147 19.23 1.00 -2.30
C GLY A 147 19.95 0.93 -0.97
N CYS A 148 19.28 0.94 0.19
CA CYS A 148 19.99 1.30 1.43
C CYS A 148 19.60 0.53 2.69
N ARG A 149 20.64 0.03 3.37
CA ARG A 149 20.61 -0.49 4.74
C ARG A 149 21.93 -0.13 5.42
N ILE A 150 21.88 0.32 6.67
CA ILE A 150 23.07 0.56 7.51
C ILE A 150 22.99 -0.26 8.81
N ASN A 151 24.15 -0.80 9.21
CA ASN A 151 24.34 -1.82 10.25
C ASN A 151 24.44 -1.23 11.70
N GLU A 152 24.42 -2.08 12.75
CA GLU A 152 24.68 -1.82 14.19
C GLU A 152 26.18 -1.93 14.59
N GLY A 153 26.89 -0.91 15.08
CA GLY A 153 28.33 -1.10 15.38
C GLY A 153 29.08 0.02 16.08
N ASP A 154 28.39 1.07 16.52
CA ASP A 154 29.01 2.36 16.83
C ASP A 154 29.24 2.63 18.33
N SER A 155 28.75 1.79 19.26
CA SER A 155 28.78 2.12 20.71
C SER A 155 30.11 1.84 21.42
N LYS A 156 30.81 0.73 21.12
CA LYS A 156 32.04 0.31 21.83
C LYS A 156 33.28 1.15 21.49
N LEU A 157 33.39 1.64 20.25
CA LEU A 157 34.49 2.51 19.82
C LEU A 157 34.44 3.88 20.50
N ARG A 158 33.24 4.39 20.78
CA ARG A 158 33.05 5.66 21.48
C ARG A 158 33.51 5.60 22.92
N HIS A 159 33.14 4.53 23.61
CA HIS A 159 33.59 4.25 24.96
C HIS A 159 35.12 4.22 25.08
N PHE A 160 35.79 3.58 24.11
CA PHE A 160 37.24 3.53 24.02
C PHE A 160 37.90 4.92 23.87
N TYR A 161 37.37 5.79 23.01
CA TYR A 161 37.89 7.16 22.89
C TYR A 161 37.70 7.97 24.18
N CYS A 162 36.58 7.81 24.88
CA CYS A 162 36.36 8.48 26.17
C CYS A 162 37.36 8.00 27.24
N GLN A 163 37.62 6.70 27.30
CA GLN A 163 38.57 6.11 28.23
C GLN A 163 39.99 6.64 27.98
N LEU A 164 40.46 6.63 26.72
CA LEU A 164 41.77 7.18 26.38
C LEU A 164 41.92 8.66 26.74
N ALA A 165 40.86 9.46 26.58
CA ALA A 165 40.89 10.88 26.90
C ALA A 165 40.93 11.17 28.41
N ARG A 166 40.39 10.26 29.24
CA ARG A 166 40.12 10.49 30.68
C ARG A 166 40.88 9.55 31.63
N GLU A 167 41.71 8.65 31.10
CA GLU A 167 42.65 7.83 31.88
C GLU A 167 43.54 8.73 32.75
N GLY A 168 43.28 8.71 34.07
CA GLY A 168 43.95 9.55 35.07
C GLY A 168 43.00 10.16 36.11
N ASP A 169 41.70 10.27 35.80
CA ASP A 169 40.66 10.84 36.68
C ASP A 169 39.73 9.76 37.25
N ASP A 170 40.29 8.69 37.84
CA ASP A 170 39.52 7.73 38.65
C ASP A 170 39.24 8.31 40.06
N GLU A 171 38.82 9.57 40.16
CA GLU A 171 38.14 10.07 41.35
C GLU A 171 36.64 9.72 41.25
N VAL A 172 36.33 8.57 41.84
CA VAL A 172 35.09 8.26 42.56
C VAL A 172 33.93 9.24 42.33
N MET A 173 33.11 8.95 41.32
CA MET A 173 31.66 9.14 41.44
C MET A 173 31.11 7.76 41.80
N GLY A 174 31.18 7.36 43.07
CA GLY A 174 30.19 7.80 44.04
C GLY A 174 29.01 6.82 44.00
N SER A 175 29.24 5.65 44.59
CA SER A 175 28.27 4.59 44.84
C SER A 175 27.07 5.10 45.63
N GLN A 176 25.85 4.72 45.23
CA GLN A 176 24.84 4.35 46.22
C GLN A 176 24.32 2.95 45.89
N GLU A 177 24.82 2.00 46.66
CA GLU A 177 24.23 0.69 46.87
C GLU A 177 22.80 0.87 47.42
N SER A 178 21.85 0.11 46.91
CA SER A 178 20.70 -0.32 47.71
C SER A 178 20.88 -1.80 48.02
N THR A 179 21.13 -2.05 49.29
CA THR A 179 21.23 -3.37 49.91
C THR A 179 19.85 -4.03 49.98
N THR A 180 19.77 -5.23 49.40
CA THR A 180 18.88 -6.36 49.71
C THR A 180 17.40 -6.09 50.03
N SER A 181 16.52 -6.44 49.10
CA SER A 181 15.23 -7.06 49.42
C SER A 181 14.85 -8.06 48.34
N GLU A 182 14.47 -9.27 48.77
CA GLU A 182 13.98 -10.36 47.93
C GLU A 182 12.72 -9.94 47.14
N LEU A 183 12.53 -10.60 45.98
CA LEU A 183 11.41 -10.57 45.01
C LEU A 183 11.71 -9.88 43.65
N THR A 184 11.96 -10.74 42.65
CA THR A 184 11.98 -10.57 41.17
C THR A 184 10.66 -10.07 40.57
N PRO A 185 10.52 -9.75 39.25
CA PRO A 185 11.38 -9.17 38.19
C PRO A 185 10.71 -7.89 37.57
N LEU A 186 11.25 -7.31 36.48
CA LEU A 186 10.63 -6.33 35.55
C LEU A 186 10.95 -4.82 35.75
N THR A 187 12.10 -4.39 35.25
CA THR A 187 12.26 -3.20 34.39
C THR A 187 13.62 -3.35 33.69
N PRO A 188 13.77 -3.39 32.35
CA PRO A 188 15.07 -3.12 31.76
C PRO A 188 15.40 -1.66 32.10
N GLU A 189 16.45 -1.45 32.88
CA GLU A 189 17.04 -0.14 33.12
C GLU A 189 17.15 0.63 31.79
N VAL A 190 16.71 1.89 31.79
CA VAL A 190 17.04 2.79 30.69
C VAL A 190 18.56 2.85 30.64
N VAL A 191 19.16 2.22 29.62
CA VAL A 191 20.60 2.28 29.39
C VAL A 191 20.94 3.70 28.92
N THR A 192 21.04 4.65 29.85
CA THR A 192 21.74 5.90 29.63
C THR A 192 23.21 5.55 29.42
N GLY A 193 23.73 5.76 28.22
CA GLY A 193 25.12 5.43 27.90
C GLY A 193 26.09 6.08 28.88
N ASN A 194 26.97 5.28 29.47
CA ASN A 194 27.80 5.58 30.66
C ASN A 194 28.80 6.76 30.54
N TYR A 195 28.81 7.58 29.48
CA TYR A 195 29.82 8.64 29.29
C TYR A 195 29.24 9.95 28.72
N PRO A 196 29.57 11.12 29.30
CA PRO A 196 29.35 12.43 28.69
C PRO A 196 29.99 12.53 27.28
N PRO A 197 29.44 13.35 26.37
CA PRO A 197 30.00 13.57 25.03
C PRO A 197 31.49 13.94 25.04
N LEU A 198 32.27 13.41 24.08
CA LEU A 198 33.67 13.78 23.87
C LEU A 198 33.77 15.24 23.37
N THR A 199 34.51 16.06 24.09
CA THR A 199 34.91 17.42 23.66
C THR A 199 36.04 17.36 22.64
N ALA A 200 36.31 18.49 21.96
CA ALA A 200 37.41 18.59 21.00
C ALA A 200 38.79 18.39 21.65
N ALA A 201 38.98 18.91 22.86
CA ALA A 201 40.21 18.76 23.62
C ALA A 201 40.44 17.31 24.04
N GLU A 202 39.42 16.67 24.62
CA GLU A 202 39.45 15.26 25.01
C GLU A 202 39.73 14.33 23.82
N ARG A 203 39.08 14.59 22.69
CA ARG A 203 39.36 13.84 21.46
C ARG A 203 40.80 14.01 21.00
N GLY A 204 41.34 15.23 21.06
CA GLY A 204 42.74 15.49 20.74
C GLY A 204 43.71 14.71 21.63
N ILE A 205 43.39 14.56 22.92
CA ILE A 205 44.18 13.75 23.86
C ILE A 205 44.14 12.26 23.45
N ALA A 206 42.95 11.71 23.19
CA ALA A 206 42.80 10.33 22.76
C ALA A 206 43.50 10.05 21.42
N GLU A 207 43.34 10.94 20.45
CA GLU A 207 43.97 10.86 19.13
C GLU A 207 45.50 10.96 19.22
N ALA A 208 46.05 11.82 20.10
CA ALA A 208 47.48 11.90 20.36
C ALA A 208 48.03 10.59 20.94
N LYS A 209 47.34 9.95 21.89
CA LYS A 209 47.71 8.63 22.41
C LYS A 209 47.69 7.55 21.32
N ILE A 210 46.70 7.58 20.43
CA ILE A 210 46.63 6.66 19.29
C ILE A 210 47.77 6.89 18.30
N ILE A 211 48.18 8.15 18.05
CA ILE A 211 49.34 8.48 17.21
C ILE A 211 50.64 7.95 17.84
N GLN A 212 50.82 8.13 19.15
CA GLN A 212 52.01 7.64 19.87
C GLN A 212 52.15 6.12 19.82
N ALA A 213 51.03 5.38 19.78
CA ALA A 213 51.02 3.93 19.68
C ALA A 213 51.46 3.38 18.31
N GLY A 214 51.63 4.24 17.29
CA GLY A 214 52.22 3.87 16.00
C GLY A 214 51.45 2.77 15.23
N GLU A 215 52.18 1.97 14.44
CA GLU A 215 51.62 0.92 13.57
C GLU A 215 50.98 -0.25 14.34
N GLU A 216 51.41 -0.45 15.60
CA GLU A 216 50.82 -1.45 16.47
C GLU A 216 49.40 -1.07 16.87
N GLY A 217 49.10 0.22 17.06
CA GLY A 217 47.80 0.75 17.45
C GLY A 217 47.33 0.30 18.82
N LEU A 218 46.13 0.72 19.21
CA LEU A 218 45.55 0.42 20.52
C LEU A 218 44.34 -0.51 20.38
N ARG A 219 44.34 -1.61 21.13
CA ARG A 219 43.25 -2.60 21.12
C ARG A 219 42.02 -2.05 21.84
N ILE A 220 40.84 -2.29 21.26
CA ILE A 220 39.58 -1.90 21.90
C ILE A 220 39.11 -3.04 22.81
N PRO A 221 38.96 -2.82 24.13
CA PRO A 221 38.40 -3.82 25.02
C PRO A 221 37.02 -4.31 24.55
N GLY A 222 36.84 -5.63 24.51
CA GLY A 222 35.56 -6.25 24.11
C GLY A 222 35.25 -6.24 22.60
N LEU A 223 36.22 -5.88 21.74
CA LEU A 223 36.17 -6.04 20.29
C LEU A 223 37.43 -6.77 19.78
N LYS A 224 37.31 -7.52 18.68
CA LYS A 224 38.45 -8.13 17.97
C LYS A 224 39.12 -7.12 17.01
N SER A 225 39.24 -5.86 17.43
CA SER A 225 39.69 -4.75 16.59
C SER A 225 40.60 -3.80 17.36
N LYS A 226 41.45 -3.08 16.64
CA LYS A 226 42.35 -2.05 17.15
C LYS A 226 42.18 -0.74 16.40
N VAL A 227 42.37 0.40 17.07
CA VAL A 227 42.43 1.71 16.43
C VAL A 227 43.87 2.04 16.11
N VAL A 228 44.15 2.43 14.88
CA VAL A 228 45.47 2.83 14.40
C VAL A 228 45.39 4.20 13.74
N TYR A 229 46.46 4.97 13.86
CA TYR A 229 46.67 6.15 13.01
C TYR A 229 47.36 5.71 11.73
N SER A 230 46.71 5.93 10.59
CA SER A 230 47.30 5.73 9.27
C SER A 230 48.01 7.02 8.85
N PRO A 231 49.35 7.05 8.78
CA PRO A 231 50.07 8.23 8.33
C PRO A 231 49.81 8.54 6.84
N PRO A 232 50.18 9.75 6.37
CA PRO A 232 50.26 10.06 4.95
C PRO A 232 51.08 9.02 4.19
N ASN A 233 50.69 8.71 2.96
CA ASN A 233 51.37 7.74 2.10
C ASN A 233 51.36 8.20 0.64
N GLN A 234 51.87 7.37 -0.28
CA GLN A 234 51.97 7.71 -1.70
C GLN A 234 50.61 8.09 -2.34
N ASN A 235 49.48 7.66 -1.77
CA ASN A 235 48.14 7.90 -2.28
C ASN A 235 47.39 9.03 -1.53
N ARG A 236 47.95 9.58 -0.44
CA ARG A 236 47.25 10.52 0.45
C ARG A 236 48.24 11.41 1.23
N THR A 237 48.04 12.72 1.19
CA THR A 237 48.90 13.73 1.85
C THR A 237 48.58 14.00 3.33
N TYR A 238 47.55 13.38 3.89
CA TYR A 238 47.04 13.60 5.25
C TYR A 238 46.91 12.28 6.02
N GLY A 239 46.94 12.30 7.36
CA GLY A 239 46.78 11.10 8.17
C GLY A 239 45.34 10.89 8.63
N LEU A 240 44.91 9.64 8.81
CA LEU A 240 43.53 9.29 9.22
C LEU A 240 43.51 8.24 10.33
N PHE A 241 42.55 8.36 11.25
CA PHE A 241 42.29 7.31 12.25
C PHE A 241 41.42 6.21 11.66
N SER A 242 41.77 4.95 11.92
CA SER A 242 41.05 3.80 11.39
C SER A 242 40.93 2.65 12.39
N LEU A 243 39.81 1.93 12.32
CA LEU A 243 39.57 0.69 13.02
C LEU A 243 39.97 -0.50 12.14
N VAL A 244 40.93 -1.31 12.61
CA VAL A 244 41.46 -2.48 11.91
C VAL A 244 41.11 -3.75 12.69
N SER A 245 40.67 -4.80 11.98
CA SER A 245 40.41 -6.12 12.57
C SER A 245 41.72 -6.82 12.92
N LEU A 246 41.76 -7.49 14.07
CA LEU A 246 42.94 -8.28 14.49
C LEU A 246 43.17 -9.51 13.58
N ALA A 247 42.18 -9.91 12.78
CA ALA A 247 42.25 -11.04 11.85
C ALA A 247 42.75 -10.67 10.44
N GLY A 248 43.24 -9.45 10.21
CA GLY A 248 43.92 -9.06 8.97
C GLY A 248 43.04 -8.61 7.80
N SER A 249 41.73 -8.43 8.00
CA SER A 249 40.85 -7.81 7.00
C SER A 249 40.82 -6.28 7.16
N GLY A 250 40.88 -5.55 6.03
CA GLY A 250 41.11 -4.10 5.92
C GLY A 250 40.37 -3.16 6.90
N GLY A 251 40.96 -1.96 7.09
CA GLY A 251 40.52 -0.96 8.07
C GLY A 251 39.36 -0.06 7.61
N ARG A 252 38.57 0.44 8.57
CA ARG A 252 37.48 1.43 8.37
C ARG A 252 37.86 2.76 9.03
N PHE A 253 37.73 3.88 8.33
CA PHE A 253 38.11 5.19 8.87
C PHE A 253 37.08 5.72 9.87
N ILE A 254 37.52 6.54 10.80
CA ILE A 254 36.71 7.10 11.88
C ILE A 254 36.32 8.53 11.49
N CYS A 255 35.03 8.85 11.56
CA CYS A 255 34.53 10.20 11.28
C CYS A 255 35.18 11.23 12.20
N ALA A 256 35.50 12.41 11.67
CA ALA A 256 36.14 13.50 12.40
C ALA A 256 35.44 14.86 12.23
N VAL A 257 34.26 14.89 11.59
CA VAL A 257 33.50 16.15 11.36
C VAL A 257 33.11 16.85 12.66
N ILE A 258 32.75 16.08 13.69
CA ILE A 258 32.41 16.60 15.01
C ILE A 258 33.13 15.76 16.06
N SER A 259 33.65 16.38 17.11
CA SER A 259 34.53 15.73 18.08
C SER A 259 33.91 14.48 18.71
N ASN A 260 32.62 14.47 19.03
CA ASN A 260 31.96 13.32 19.64
C ASN A 260 31.59 12.20 18.65
N CYS A 261 31.75 12.39 17.34
CA CYS A 261 31.38 11.39 16.34
C CYS A 261 32.56 10.47 16.03
N VAL A 262 32.49 9.21 16.46
CA VAL A 262 33.50 8.18 16.14
C VAL A 262 32.95 7.07 15.23
N ARG A 263 31.87 7.36 14.49
CA ARG A 263 31.27 6.39 13.59
C ARG A 263 32.23 6.01 12.47
N ILE A 264 32.20 4.73 12.12
CA ILE A 264 33.09 4.13 11.11
C ILE A 264 32.33 3.64 9.87
N LYS A 265 31.01 3.77 9.86
CA LYS A 265 30.17 3.23 8.79
C LYS A 265 30.16 4.16 7.60
N SER A 266 30.46 3.54 6.45
CA SER A 266 30.41 4.15 5.13
C SER A 266 31.25 5.44 5.01
N THR A 267 32.27 5.60 5.85
CA THR A 267 32.97 6.85 6.12
C THR A 267 33.86 7.29 4.93
N THR A 268 33.78 8.54 4.45
CA THR A 268 34.60 9.01 3.30
C THR A 268 36.05 9.31 3.67
N MET A 269 36.98 9.03 2.75
CA MET A 269 38.42 9.32 2.90
C MET A 269 38.74 10.74 2.40
N GLU A 270 38.45 11.74 3.22
CA GLU A 270 38.80 13.15 3.02
C GLU A 270 39.74 13.60 4.17
N PRO A 271 40.43 14.76 4.06
CA PRO A 271 41.26 15.29 5.16
C PRO A 271 40.54 15.34 6.51
N ILE A 272 39.21 15.53 6.49
CA ILE A 272 38.30 15.35 7.62
C ILE A 272 37.29 14.27 7.24
N PRO A 273 37.44 13.00 7.70
CA PRO A 273 36.52 11.92 7.35
C PRO A 273 35.09 12.17 7.80
N LYS A 274 34.10 11.85 6.96
CA LYS A 274 32.67 12.08 7.25
C LYS A 274 31.89 10.76 7.31
N CYS A 275 31.15 10.51 8.40
CA CYS A 275 30.22 9.37 8.50
C CYS A 275 28.94 9.64 7.71
N GLU A 276 28.04 8.65 7.58
CA GLU A 276 26.77 8.78 6.84
C GLU A 276 25.93 10.00 7.21
N LEU A 277 25.93 10.36 8.50
CA LEU A 277 25.21 11.52 9.02
C LEU A 277 25.86 12.86 8.64
N HIS A 278 27.14 12.85 8.26
CA HIS A 278 27.90 14.05 7.94
C HIS A 278 28.30 14.11 6.45
N LYS A 279 27.74 13.22 5.61
CA LYS A 279 28.25 12.89 4.27
C LYS A 279 27.67 13.70 3.10
N GLY A 280 26.79 14.67 3.34
CA GLY A 280 26.12 15.40 2.26
C GLY A 280 24.80 14.74 1.83
N GLU A 281 24.52 14.70 0.52
CA GLU A 281 23.25 14.29 -0.10
C GLU A 281 22.67 12.98 0.48
N GLN A 282 21.47 13.06 1.05
CA GLN A 282 20.67 12.02 1.68
C GLN A 282 19.50 11.63 0.76
N VAL A 283 18.95 10.43 0.95
CA VAL A 283 17.66 10.05 0.38
C VAL A 283 16.57 10.29 1.42
N GLY A 284 15.52 10.99 1.02
CA GLY A 284 14.30 11.14 1.79
C GLY A 284 13.11 10.67 0.98
N PHE A 285 12.01 10.45 1.67
CA PHE A 285 10.71 10.22 1.07
C PHE A 285 9.74 11.31 1.50
N VAL A 286 8.81 11.64 0.60
CA VAL A 286 7.75 12.60 0.86
C VAL A 286 6.41 11.96 0.53
N LEU A 287 5.43 12.23 1.37
CA LEU A 287 4.03 11.87 1.19
C LEU A 287 3.19 13.15 1.14
N CYS A 288 2.49 13.35 0.03
CA CYS A 288 1.62 14.49 -0.23
C CYS A 288 0.19 14.04 -0.52
N GLN A 289 -0.77 14.95 -0.34
CA GLN A 289 -2.15 14.80 -0.77
C GLN A 289 -2.54 16.01 -1.62
N PHE A 290 -3.16 15.76 -2.77
CA PHE A 290 -3.62 16.78 -3.70
C PHE A 290 -5.14 16.69 -3.91
N THR A 291 -5.71 17.83 -4.30
CA THR A 291 -7.10 17.97 -4.75
C THR A 291 -7.17 18.73 -6.07
N ASP A 292 -8.32 18.64 -6.73
CA ASP A 292 -8.74 19.60 -7.74
C ASP A 292 -9.48 20.76 -7.04
N ASP A 293 -8.91 21.96 -7.08
CA ASP A 293 -9.52 23.17 -6.50
C ASP A 293 -10.62 23.74 -7.42
N ALA A 294 -10.59 23.42 -8.72
CA ALA A 294 -11.62 23.85 -9.67
C ALA A 294 -12.90 23.01 -9.58
N ASN A 295 -12.81 21.77 -9.09
CA ASN A 295 -13.99 20.93 -8.90
C ASN A 295 -14.70 21.29 -7.59
N LYS A 296 -15.79 22.05 -7.71
CA LYS A 296 -16.61 22.47 -6.56
C LYS A 296 -17.69 21.44 -6.18
N LYS A 297 -18.08 20.57 -7.12
CA LYS A 297 -19.12 19.55 -6.93
C LYS A 297 -18.60 18.29 -6.23
N ASN A 298 -17.35 17.92 -6.46
CA ASN A 298 -16.76 16.69 -5.92
C ASN A 298 -15.43 16.97 -5.22
N ASP A 299 -15.11 16.19 -4.19
CA ASP A 299 -13.79 16.23 -3.57
C ASP A 299 -12.86 15.21 -4.23
N VAL A 300 -11.89 15.71 -4.98
CA VAL A 300 -10.93 14.89 -5.71
C VAL A 300 -9.72 14.68 -4.82
N ILE A 301 -9.30 13.43 -4.62
CA ILE A 301 -8.19 13.08 -3.74
C ILE A 301 -7.14 12.28 -4.51
N LEU A 302 -5.90 12.76 -4.47
CA LEU A 302 -4.72 12.06 -4.95
C LEU A 302 -3.65 12.01 -3.87
N HIS A 303 -3.31 10.81 -3.43
CA HIS A 303 -2.17 10.54 -2.55
C HIS A 303 -0.93 10.25 -3.39
N ALA A 304 0.15 11.00 -3.17
CA ALA A 304 1.39 10.87 -3.92
C ALA A 304 2.57 10.63 -2.97
N ILE A 305 3.42 9.68 -3.31
CA ILE A 305 4.69 9.43 -2.63
C ILE A 305 5.84 9.57 -3.62
N ALA A 306 6.97 10.08 -3.17
CA ALA A 306 8.18 10.14 -3.99
C ALA A 306 9.42 9.97 -3.11
N SER A 307 10.44 9.33 -3.67
CA SER A 307 11.81 9.42 -3.15
C SER A 307 12.51 10.63 -3.77
N PHE A 308 13.33 11.31 -3.00
CA PHE A 308 14.09 12.46 -3.46
C PHE A 308 15.41 12.55 -2.71
N THR A 309 16.40 13.22 -3.31
CA THR A 309 17.66 13.48 -2.64
C THR A 309 17.70 14.89 -2.06
N TYR A 310 18.36 15.07 -0.93
CA TYR A 310 18.48 16.37 -0.27
C TYR A 310 19.77 16.50 0.53
N ILE A 311 20.28 17.71 0.70
CA ILE A 311 21.42 17.95 1.57
C ILE A 311 20.90 18.18 2.99
N TYR A 312 21.44 17.45 3.97
CA TYR A 312 21.07 17.60 5.37
C TYR A 312 21.29 19.05 5.84
N GLY A 313 20.26 19.65 6.46
CA GLY A 313 20.26 21.04 6.92
C GLY A 313 19.82 22.09 5.89
N ASP A 314 19.66 21.73 4.62
CA ASP A 314 19.08 22.60 3.59
C ASP A 314 17.58 22.36 3.45
N GLU A 315 16.78 22.90 4.38
CA GLU A 315 15.31 22.71 4.38
C GLU A 315 14.63 23.27 3.12
N LYS A 316 15.16 24.36 2.57
CA LYS A 316 14.62 24.94 1.33
C LYS A 316 14.91 24.02 0.14
N GLY A 317 16.13 23.51 0.03
CA GLY A 317 16.50 22.52 -0.98
C GLY A 317 15.75 21.20 -0.82
N LYS A 318 15.58 20.71 0.41
CA LYS A 318 14.76 19.54 0.74
C LYS A 318 13.33 19.69 0.22
N ASN A 319 12.69 20.82 0.52
CA ASN A 319 11.33 21.09 0.07
C ASN A 319 11.22 21.18 -1.46
N ASN A 320 12.15 21.91 -2.10
CA ASN A 320 12.17 22.06 -3.56
C ASN A 320 12.40 20.72 -4.29
N ASN A 321 13.33 19.90 -3.78
CA ASN A 321 13.64 18.60 -4.36
C ASN A 321 12.48 17.63 -4.21
N ALA A 322 11.83 17.62 -3.04
CA ALA A 322 10.64 16.81 -2.78
C ALA A 322 9.48 17.20 -3.72
N THR A 323 9.18 18.49 -3.85
CA THR A 323 8.13 18.97 -4.77
C THR A 323 8.43 18.57 -6.21
N ARG A 324 9.67 18.73 -6.65
CA ARG A 324 10.10 18.33 -8.00
C ARG A 324 9.95 16.82 -8.23
N ALA A 325 10.30 16.01 -7.23
CA ALA A 325 10.18 14.56 -7.29
C ALA A 325 8.71 14.11 -7.33
N ILE A 326 7.83 14.73 -6.55
CA ILE A 326 6.39 14.45 -6.59
C ILE A 326 5.82 14.76 -7.98
N MET A 327 6.15 15.93 -8.54
CA MET A 327 5.72 16.34 -9.87
C MET A 327 6.18 15.34 -10.94
N SER A 328 7.45 14.93 -10.94
CA SER A 328 8.00 14.03 -11.96
C SER A 328 7.57 12.57 -11.79
N GLN A 329 7.49 12.07 -10.55
CA GLN A 329 7.22 10.65 -10.27
C GLN A 329 5.73 10.33 -10.20
N ASN A 330 4.85 11.32 -10.02
CA ASN A 330 3.41 11.08 -9.90
C ASN A 330 2.63 11.85 -10.96
N LEU A 331 2.78 13.18 -11.01
CA LEU A 331 1.81 14.05 -11.69
C LEU A 331 2.06 14.19 -13.20
N ASN A 332 3.32 14.29 -13.61
CA ASN A 332 3.70 14.51 -15.01
C ASN A 332 3.81 13.20 -15.82
N LYS A 333 3.50 12.05 -15.21
CA LYS A 333 3.46 10.76 -15.93
C LYS A 333 2.24 10.72 -16.84
N THR A 334 2.45 10.36 -18.11
CA THR A 334 1.40 10.29 -19.15
C THR A 334 0.18 9.45 -18.77
N HIS A 335 0.34 8.48 -17.87
CA HIS A 335 -0.74 7.60 -17.40
C HIS A 335 -1.01 7.76 -15.89
N SER A 336 -0.68 8.93 -15.32
CA SER A 336 -1.02 9.23 -13.94
C SER A 336 -2.52 9.39 -13.75
N GLY A 337 -3.01 9.15 -12.52
CA GLY A 337 -4.41 9.39 -12.19
C GLY A 337 -4.84 10.84 -12.46
N TRP A 338 -3.94 11.81 -12.23
CA TRP A 338 -4.19 13.22 -12.51
C TRP A 338 -4.32 13.53 -14.01
N THR A 339 -3.42 13.00 -14.84
CA THR A 339 -3.44 13.19 -16.29
C THR A 339 -4.72 12.62 -16.89
N ILE A 340 -5.06 11.38 -16.52
CA ILE A 340 -6.28 10.71 -16.98
C ILE A 340 -7.53 11.51 -16.56
N TYR A 341 -7.62 11.90 -15.28
CA TYR A 341 -8.72 12.74 -14.78
C TYR A 341 -8.85 14.07 -15.54
N SER A 342 -7.71 14.73 -15.83
CA SER A 342 -7.68 15.99 -16.57
C SER A 342 -8.17 15.85 -18.01
N GLU A 343 -7.79 14.76 -18.68
CA GLU A 343 -8.25 14.43 -20.03
C GLU A 343 -9.75 14.11 -20.06
N GLU A 344 -10.25 13.37 -19.07
CA GLU A 344 -11.68 13.09 -18.91
C GLU A 344 -12.49 14.36 -18.70
N ARG A 345 -12.05 15.26 -17.81
CA ARG A 345 -12.68 16.56 -17.55
C ARG A 345 -12.77 17.41 -18.80
N LYS A 346 -11.66 17.53 -19.53
CA LYS A 346 -11.60 18.26 -20.80
C LYS A 346 -12.54 17.65 -21.84
N SER A 347 -12.56 16.33 -21.96
CA SER A 347 -13.43 15.62 -22.91
C SER A 347 -14.91 15.78 -22.57
N ALA A 348 -15.24 15.83 -21.27
CA ALA A 348 -16.56 16.11 -20.75
C ALA A 348 -16.95 17.60 -20.74
N LYS A 349 -16.11 18.48 -21.31
CA LYS A 349 -16.29 19.95 -21.33
C LYS A 349 -16.53 20.56 -19.94
N LYS A 350 -15.95 19.95 -18.90
CA LYS A 350 -15.98 20.48 -17.54
C LYS A 350 -14.84 21.47 -17.31
N PRO A 351 -14.90 22.34 -16.28
CA PRO A 351 -13.82 23.29 -15.99
C PRO A 351 -12.44 22.62 -15.90
N THR A 352 -11.43 23.28 -16.42
CA THR A 352 -10.03 22.78 -16.37
C THR A 352 -9.62 22.54 -14.92
N PRO A 353 -9.18 21.31 -14.57
CA PRO A 353 -8.72 21.01 -13.22
C PRO A 353 -7.57 21.89 -12.76
N VAL A 354 -7.59 22.28 -11.49
CA VAL A 354 -6.54 23.06 -10.84
C VAL A 354 -5.95 22.23 -9.72
N LEU A 355 -4.74 21.70 -9.93
CA LEU A 355 -4.05 20.90 -8.94
C LEU A 355 -3.66 21.77 -7.74
N LYS A 356 -4.11 21.38 -6.55
CA LYS A 356 -3.76 22.05 -5.29
C LYS A 356 -3.27 21.03 -4.28
N GLU A 357 -2.09 21.30 -3.71
CA GLU A 357 -1.57 20.50 -2.62
C GLU A 357 -2.22 20.90 -1.29
N LEU A 358 -2.54 19.92 -0.46
CA LEU A 358 -2.93 20.15 0.92
C LEU A 358 -1.66 20.16 1.78
N GLU A 359 -1.07 21.34 1.96
CA GLU A 359 0.22 21.50 2.64
C GLU A 359 0.25 20.90 4.06
N THR A 360 -0.86 20.98 4.79
CA THR A 360 -1.03 20.39 6.14
C THR A 360 -0.91 18.86 6.15
N ARG A 361 -0.96 18.23 4.97
CA ARG A 361 -0.90 16.77 4.78
C ARG A 361 0.46 16.32 4.28
N ARG A 362 1.38 17.22 3.95
CA ARG A 362 2.75 16.88 3.54
C ARG A 362 3.52 16.28 4.73
N ARG A 363 4.16 15.13 4.53
CA ARG A 363 5.04 14.48 5.53
C ARG A 363 6.34 14.02 4.88
N TYR A 364 7.43 14.17 5.61
CA TYR A 364 8.76 13.71 5.21
C TYR A 364 9.16 12.50 6.04
N TYR A 365 9.88 11.58 5.41
CA TYR A 365 10.44 10.40 6.02
C TYR A 365 11.89 10.27 5.58
N ASP A 366 12.74 9.80 6.48
CA ASP A 366 14.12 9.50 6.13
C ASP A 366 14.22 8.10 5.52
N GLU A 367 15.38 7.78 4.97
CA GLU A 367 15.63 6.51 4.29
C GLU A 367 15.30 5.28 5.16
N ASP A 368 15.63 5.35 6.44
CA ASP A 368 15.40 4.27 7.41
C ASP A 368 13.92 4.10 7.82
N ASP A 369 13.05 5.06 7.46
CA ASP A 369 11.61 5.07 7.82
C ASP A 369 10.68 4.87 6.61
N GLU A 370 11.16 4.22 5.55
CA GLU A 370 10.32 3.84 4.41
C GLU A 370 9.11 2.99 4.84
N TYR A 371 9.30 2.11 5.83
CA TYR A 371 8.21 1.28 6.32
C TYR A 371 7.14 2.12 7.04
N GLY A 372 7.54 3.11 7.85
CA GLY A 372 6.61 4.05 8.48
C GLY A 372 5.84 4.89 7.45
N LEU A 373 6.51 5.36 6.40
CA LEU A 373 5.88 6.00 5.24
C LEU A 373 4.77 5.11 4.66
N MET A 374 5.07 3.83 4.39
CA MET A 374 4.12 2.92 3.75
C MET A 374 2.90 2.63 4.64
N LYS A 375 3.08 2.60 5.97
CA LYS A 375 1.96 2.49 6.92
C LYS A 375 1.02 3.69 6.83
N VAL A 376 1.56 4.91 6.89
CA VAL A 376 0.76 6.14 6.80
C VAL A 376 0.11 6.28 5.42
N TYR A 377 0.81 5.90 4.35
CA TYR A 377 0.26 5.90 3.00
C TYR A 377 -0.94 4.95 2.87
N ALA A 378 -0.81 3.70 3.31
CA ALA A 378 -1.91 2.73 3.27
C ALA A 378 -3.10 3.16 4.15
N ALA A 379 -2.83 3.73 5.33
CA ALA A 379 -3.85 4.30 6.21
C ALA A 379 -4.65 5.43 5.54
N ARG A 380 -3.98 6.37 4.87
CA ARG A 380 -4.63 7.46 4.12
C ARG A 380 -5.49 6.95 2.97
N GLN A 381 -4.94 6.04 2.17
CA GLN A 381 -5.68 5.46 1.05
C GLN A 381 -6.92 4.69 1.53
N THR A 382 -6.79 3.90 2.59
CA THR A 382 -7.91 3.15 3.17
C THR A 382 -8.97 4.06 3.77
N THR A 383 -8.56 5.14 4.45
CA THR A 383 -9.50 6.13 5.00
C THR A 383 -10.25 6.86 3.89
N THR A 384 -9.58 7.23 2.79
CA THR A 384 -10.25 7.74 1.58
C THR A 384 -11.26 6.74 1.02
N LEU A 385 -10.89 5.45 0.95
CA LEU A 385 -11.81 4.41 0.50
C LEU A 385 -13.05 4.28 1.40
N PHE A 386 -12.88 4.40 2.72
CA PHE A 386 -14.00 4.44 3.66
C PHE A 386 -14.91 5.66 3.43
N LYS A 387 -14.35 6.85 3.16
CA LYS A 387 -15.16 8.02 2.77
C LYS A 387 -15.94 7.78 1.47
N MET A 388 -15.32 7.14 0.48
CA MET A 388 -16.00 6.80 -0.78
C MET A 388 -17.20 5.85 -0.57
N LEU A 389 -17.08 4.90 0.36
CA LEU A 389 -18.17 3.97 0.68
C LEU A 389 -19.40 4.65 1.29
N LEU A 390 -19.25 5.87 1.82
CA LEU A 390 -20.34 6.62 2.42
C LEU A 390 -21.17 7.41 1.39
N TRP A 391 -20.85 7.37 0.10
CA TRP A 391 -21.73 7.93 -0.94
C TRP A 391 -22.94 7.00 -1.14
N PRO A 392 -24.19 7.50 -1.30
CA PRO A 392 -24.61 8.89 -1.50
C PRO A 392 -25.02 9.63 -0.23
N ASP A 393 -24.64 9.10 0.92
CA ASP A 393 -25.04 9.55 2.25
C ASP A 393 -24.19 10.73 2.77
N THR A 394 -23.46 11.41 1.88
CA THR A 394 -22.55 12.53 2.18
C THR A 394 -22.89 13.76 1.34
N THR A 395 -22.59 14.95 1.86
CA THR A 395 -22.82 16.25 1.22
C THR A 395 -22.07 16.45 -0.10
N ILE A 396 -20.97 15.70 -0.29
CA ILE A 396 -20.11 15.76 -1.45
C ILE A 396 -19.57 14.35 -1.77
N LYS A 397 -19.44 14.01 -3.05
CA LYS A 397 -18.85 12.73 -3.50
C LYS A 397 -17.32 12.83 -3.50
N ILE A 398 -16.67 11.76 -3.07
CA ILE A 398 -15.21 11.62 -3.12
C ILE A 398 -14.79 10.92 -4.42
N ILE A 399 -13.87 11.52 -5.18
CA ILE A 399 -13.22 10.91 -6.34
C ILE A 399 -11.76 10.62 -5.99
N CYS A 400 -11.39 9.35 -5.82
CA CYS A 400 -10.00 8.97 -5.57
C CYS A 400 -9.26 8.66 -6.86
N LEU A 401 -8.17 9.38 -7.12
CA LEU A 401 -7.33 9.19 -8.31
C LEU A 401 -6.34 8.03 -8.18
N ASN A 402 -6.10 7.54 -6.96
CA ASN A 402 -5.40 6.28 -6.73
C ASN A 402 -6.37 5.12 -6.89
N THR A 403 -6.20 4.32 -7.96
CA THR A 403 -7.15 3.23 -8.21
C THR A 403 -6.83 1.97 -7.44
N MET A 404 -5.56 1.66 -7.21
CA MET A 404 -5.16 0.57 -6.33
C MET A 404 -4.92 1.13 -4.93
N ILE A 405 -5.75 0.71 -3.99
CA ILE A 405 -5.71 1.12 -2.58
C ILE A 405 -5.00 0.03 -1.79
N ASN A 406 -3.88 0.37 -1.16
CA ASN A 406 -3.15 -0.55 -0.29
C ASN A 406 -3.91 -0.74 1.02
N PHE A 407 -4.06 -1.99 1.45
CA PHE A 407 -4.65 -2.29 2.74
C PHE A 407 -3.64 -2.03 3.87
N PRO A 408 -4.10 -1.58 5.05
CA PRO A 408 -3.24 -1.14 6.16
C PRO A 408 -2.78 -2.34 7.00
N ASN A 409 -2.26 -3.37 6.35
CA ASN A 409 -1.77 -4.59 6.97
C ASN A 409 -0.63 -4.30 7.95
N GLY A 410 -0.85 -4.46 9.25
CA GLY A 410 0.14 -4.07 10.26
C GLY A 410 0.26 -2.55 10.52
N ALA A 411 -0.68 -1.74 10.00
CA ALA A 411 -0.74 -0.29 10.15
C ALA A 411 -2.05 0.18 10.82
N TYR A 412 -2.57 -0.59 11.79
CA TYR A 412 -3.88 -0.31 12.39
C TYR A 412 -3.86 0.94 13.27
N LYS A 413 -2.71 1.24 13.89
CA LYS A 413 -2.52 2.48 14.65
C LYS A 413 -2.62 3.69 13.72
N GLU A 414 -1.87 3.68 12.64
CA GLU A 414 -1.85 4.75 11.65
C GLU A 414 -3.22 4.92 10.98
N LEU A 415 -3.97 3.82 10.77
CA LEU A 415 -5.35 3.88 10.28
C LEU A 415 -6.28 4.58 11.27
N VAL A 416 -6.25 4.21 12.56
CA VAL A 416 -7.11 4.83 13.59
C VAL A 416 -6.79 6.32 13.72
N GLU A 417 -5.51 6.69 13.77
CA GLU A 417 -5.08 8.10 13.81
C GLU A 417 -5.58 8.88 12.59
N GLU A 418 -5.52 8.28 11.40
CA GLU A 418 -5.96 8.91 10.16
C GLU A 418 -7.49 9.03 10.07
N MET A 419 -8.23 8.02 10.56
CA MET A 419 -9.68 8.08 10.70
C MET A 419 -10.10 9.17 11.68
N ASP A 420 -9.39 9.32 12.80
CA ASP A 420 -9.64 10.36 13.79
C ASP A 420 -9.44 11.77 13.21
N ILE A 421 -8.36 12.00 12.44
CA ILE A 421 -8.14 13.26 11.71
C ILE A 421 -9.29 13.55 10.75
N CYS A 422 -9.87 12.51 10.16
CA CYS A 422 -10.99 12.61 9.23
C CYS A 422 -12.37 12.63 9.89
N GLY A 423 -12.45 12.58 11.23
CA GLY A 423 -13.72 12.49 11.95
C GLY A 423 -14.53 11.23 11.66
N LEU A 424 -13.88 10.12 11.33
CA LEU A 424 -14.50 8.84 10.98
C LEU A 424 -14.34 7.81 12.10
N GLU A 425 -15.31 6.91 12.22
CA GLU A 425 -15.20 5.73 13.06
C GLU A 425 -15.75 4.47 12.36
N LEU A 426 -15.17 3.32 12.73
CA LEU A 426 -15.61 1.99 12.33
C LEU A 426 -15.79 1.15 13.60
N LYS A 427 -17.02 0.69 13.85
CA LYS A 427 -17.34 -0.10 15.04
C LYS A 427 -18.42 -1.13 14.78
N ILE A 428 -18.46 -2.18 15.60
CA ILE A 428 -19.59 -3.11 15.61
C ILE A 428 -20.79 -2.34 16.16
N HIS A 429 -21.82 -2.20 15.33
CA HIS A 429 -23.08 -1.62 15.78
C HIS A 429 -23.88 -2.63 16.59
N ASP A 430 -24.09 -3.83 16.03
CA ASP A 430 -24.92 -4.86 16.65
C ASP A 430 -24.44 -6.27 16.31
N LYS A 431 -24.79 -7.24 17.16
CA LYS A 431 -24.50 -8.66 16.96
C LYS A 431 -25.81 -9.42 16.76
N LEU A 432 -25.95 -10.01 15.59
CA LEU A 432 -27.12 -10.80 15.22
C LEU A 432 -27.02 -12.22 15.79
N SER A 433 -28.16 -12.78 16.19
CA SER A 433 -28.26 -14.21 16.43
C SER A 433 -28.14 -14.97 15.10
N SER A 434 -27.75 -16.24 15.14
CA SER A 434 -27.67 -17.06 13.92
C SER A 434 -29.02 -17.19 13.20
N SER A 435 -30.14 -17.21 13.94
CA SER A 435 -31.48 -17.21 13.36
C SER A 435 -31.82 -15.87 12.70
N ALA A 436 -31.49 -14.73 13.35
CA ALA A 436 -31.72 -13.40 12.78
C ALA A 436 -30.89 -13.17 11.52
N ALA A 437 -29.62 -13.56 11.52
CA ALA A 437 -28.76 -13.49 10.33
C ALA A 437 -29.25 -14.37 9.18
N ALA A 438 -29.80 -15.55 9.46
CA ALA A 438 -30.36 -16.44 8.45
C ALA A 438 -31.70 -15.95 7.87
N ALA A 439 -32.53 -15.31 8.70
CA ALA A 439 -33.83 -14.75 8.31
C ALA A 439 -33.72 -13.34 7.68
N LEU A 440 -32.51 -12.78 7.58
CA LEU A 440 -32.28 -11.42 7.07
C LEU A 440 -32.63 -11.35 5.58
N ASN A 441 -33.71 -10.64 5.26
CA ASN A 441 -34.08 -10.28 3.89
C ASN A 441 -33.44 -8.93 3.57
N LEU A 442 -32.37 -8.95 2.78
CA LEU A 442 -31.73 -7.74 2.27
C LEU A 442 -32.44 -7.31 1.00
N GLU A 443 -32.44 -6.00 0.75
CA GLU A 443 -32.86 -5.47 -0.54
C GLU A 443 -31.98 -6.07 -1.66
N PRO A 444 -32.52 -6.36 -2.86
CA PRO A 444 -31.74 -6.95 -3.95
C PRO A 444 -30.48 -6.16 -4.32
N ALA A 445 -30.52 -4.83 -4.18
CA ALA A 445 -29.38 -3.94 -4.42
C ALA A 445 -28.26 -4.06 -3.36
N GLN A 446 -28.55 -4.67 -2.21
CA GLN A 446 -27.62 -4.90 -1.09
C GLN A 446 -27.09 -6.34 -1.07
N GLU A 447 -27.30 -7.12 -2.13
CA GLU A 447 -26.74 -8.45 -2.28
C GLU A 447 -25.80 -8.56 -3.47
N ILE A 448 -24.80 -9.43 -3.36
CA ILE A 448 -24.04 -9.86 -4.53
C ILE A 448 -24.97 -10.73 -5.39
N PRO A 449 -25.16 -10.41 -6.68
CA PRO A 449 -26.08 -11.10 -7.57
C PRO A 449 -25.48 -12.44 -8.04
N PHE A 450 -25.46 -13.42 -7.15
CA PHE A 450 -24.96 -14.75 -7.47
C PHE A 450 -25.85 -15.44 -8.53
N LEU A 451 -25.24 -15.88 -9.62
CA LEU A 451 -25.90 -16.72 -10.63
C LEU A 451 -26.23 -18.10 -10.05
N LEU A 452 -25.31 -18.62 -9.23
CA LEU A 452 -25.40 -19.85 -8.47
C LEU A 452 -24.63 -19.68 -7.17
N ARG A 453 -25.15 -20.24 -6.07
CA ARG A 453 -24.41 -20.31 -4.81
C ARG A 453 -23.68 -21.64 -4.73
N ALA A 454 -22.54 -21.64 -4.03
CA ALA A 454 -21.80 -22.86 -3.75
C ALA A 454 -22.62 -23.78 -2.84
N GLU A 455 -22.61 -25.07 -3.14
CA GLU A 455 -23.14 -26.10 -2.25
C GLU A 455 -22.16 -26.40 -1.11
N GLN A 456 -22.66 -26.99 -0.03
CA GLN A 456 -21.81 -27.30 1.11
C GLN A 456 -20.76 -28.35 0.74
N GLY A 457 -19.48 -28.02 0.92
CA GLY A 457 -18.36 -28.92 0.64
C GLY A 457 -17.93 -28.95 -0.84
N GLU A 458 -18.63 -28.23 -1.72
CA GLU A 458 -18.28 -28.10 -3.13
C GLU A 458 -16.91 -27.42 -3.29
N SER A 459 -16.11 -27.89 -4.24
CA SER A 459 -14.85 -27.27 -4.64
C SER A 459 -15.08 -26.16 -5.68
N ILE A 460 -14.07 -25.30 -5.90
CA ILE A 460 -14.14 -24.25 -6.93
C ILE A 460 -14.31 -24.89 -8.34
N GLU A 461 -13.67 -26.03 -8.59
CA GLU A 461 -13.74 -26.72 -9.88
C GLU A 461 -15.13 -27.30 -10.15
N GLU A 462 -15.74 -27.94 -9.15
CA GLU A 462 -17.10 -28.47 -9.21
C GLU A 462 -18.11 -27.33 -9.44
N LEU A 463 -18.00 -26.24 -8.67
CA LEU A 463 -18.87 -25.07 -8.83
C LEU A 463 -18.79 -24.47 -10.24
N LEU A 464 -17.57 -24.28 -10.77
CA LEU A 464 -17.38 -23.77 -12.12
C LEU A 464 -17.94 -24.72 -13.19
N THR A 465 -17.77 -26.03 -12.99
CA THR A 465 -18.28 -27.05 -13.91
C THR A 465 -19.80 -27.05 -13.93
N ARG A 466 -20.44 -27.06 -12.76
CA ARG A 466 -21.90 -26.95 -12.60
C ARG A 466 -22.43 -25.65 -13.19
N GLY A 467 -21.73 -24.54 -12.95
CA GLY A 467 -22.05 -23.24 -13.55
C GLY A 467 -22.07 -23.24 -15.08
N ARG A 468 -21.06 -23.83 -15.71
CA ARG A 468 -20.99 -23.92 -17.18
C ARG A 468 -22.11 -24.80 -17.76
N GLN A 469 -22.58 -25.80 -17.01
CA GLN A 469 -23.65 -26.70 -17.42
C GLN A 469 -25.04 -26.06 -17.25
N GLU A 470 -25.29 -25.42 -16.11
CA GLU A 470 -26.61 -24.84 -15.77
C GLU A 470 -26.83 -23.44 -16.38
N LYS A 471 -25.76 -22.65 -16.55
CA LYS A 471 -25.82 -21.29 -17.12
C LYS A 471 -25.23 -21.27 -18.53
N LYS A 472 -25.75 -22.14 -19.41
CA LYS A 472 -25.27 -22.26 -20.80
C LYS A 472 -25.26 -20.90 -21.49
N GLY A 473 -24.11 -20.55 -22.08
CA GLY A 473 -23.90 -19.29 -22.80
C GLY A 473 -23.42 -18.12 -21.95
N GLU A 474 -23.45 -18.22 -20.62
CA GLU A 474 -22.92 -17.19 -19.72
C GLU A 474 -21.45 -17.51 -19.37
N LYS A 475 -20.59 -16.49 -19.48
CA LYS A 475 -19.22 -16.57 -18.97
C LYS A 475 -19.23 -16.33 -17.46
N VAL A 476 -18.77 -17.30 -16.68
CA VAL A 476 -18.87 -17.30 -15.22
C VAL A 476 -17.50 -17.26 -14.54
N ALA A 477 -17.45 -16.62 -13.38
CA ALA A 477 -16.32 -16.63 -12.46
C ALA A 477 -16.79 -17.04 -11.06
N ALA A 478 -15.97 -17.80 -10.34
CA ALA A 478 -16.22 -18.17 -8.96
C ALA A 478 -15.62 -17.15 -8.00
N LEU A 479 -16.40 -16.75 -7.00
CA LEU A 479 -15.90 -16.03 -5.84
C LEU A 479 -15.64 -17.02 -4.71
N TYR A 480 -14.55 -16.84 -3.98
CA TYR A 480 -14.16 -17.73 -2.88
C TYR A 480 -13.42 -16.97 -1.78
N PHE A 481 -13.35 -17.60 -0.61
CA PHE A 481 -12.40 -17.23 0.44
C PHE A 481 -11.30 -18.28 0.53
N VAL A 482 -10.05 -17.83 0.68
CA VAL A 482 -9.02 -18.64 1.34
C VAL A 482 -9.08 -18.35 2.82
N SER A 483 -9.24 -19.38 3.64
CA SER A 483 -9.44 -19.18 5.07
C SER A 483 -8.93 -20.31 5.94
N ASN A 484 -8.40 -19.92 7.12
CA ASN A 484 -8.24 -20.78 8.29
C ASN A 484 -8.47 -19.96 9.56
N THR A 485 -8.21 -20.54 10.74
CA THR A 485 -8.37 -19.85 12.04
C THR A 485 -7.63 -18.50 12.15
N TYR A 486 -6.56 -18.28 11.38
CA TYR A 486 -5.66 -17.13 11.50
C TYR A 486 -5.68 -16.17 10.33
N VAL A 487 -6.13 -16.58 9.14
CA VAL A 487 -6.16 -15.73 7.94
C VAL A 487 -7.48 -15.82 7.19
N ILE A 488 -7.80 -14.73 6.52
CA ILE A 488 -8.88 -14.63 5.55
C ILE A 488 -8.37 -13.86 4.32
N TYR A 489 -8.72 -14.37 3.15
CA TYR A 489 -8.45 -13.74 1.87
C TYR A 489 -9.63 -13.96 0.97
N ALA A 490 -10.16 -12.91 0.36
CA ALA A 490 -11.16 -13.03 -0.68
C ALA A 490 -10.48 -13.06 -2.06
N GLY A 491 -11.01 -13.85 -2.99
CA GLY A 491 -10.51 -13.91 -4.35
C GLY A 491 -11.56 -14.34 -5.37
N GLN A 492 -11.22 -14.21 -6.64
CA GLN A 492 -11.98 -14.75 -7.77
C GLN A 492 -11.19 -15.75 -8.62
N ALA A 493 -11.88 -16.67 -9.29
CA ALA A 493 -11.27 -17.69 -10.14
C ALA A 493 -12.09 -17.99 -11.41
N LEU A 494 -11.37 -18.21 -12.51
CA LEU A 494 -11.92 -18.74 -13.77
C LEU A 494 -11.64 -20.24 -13.96
N SER A 495 -10.84 -20.84 -13.08
CA SER A 495 -10.48 -22.25 -13.07
C SER A 495 -10.30 -22.75 -11.63
N GLY A 496 -10.40 -24.06 -11.42
CA GLY A 496 -10.19 -24.68 -10.10
C GLY A 496 -8.74 -24.58 -9.57
N LYS A 497 -7.77 -24.29 -10.44
CA LYS A 497 -6.34 -24.25 -10.10
C LYS A 497 -5.92 -22.89 -9.50
N VAL A 498 -6.43 -22.60 -8.30
CA VAL A 498 -6.06 -21.38 -7.55
C VAL A 498 -4.83 -21.63 -6.66
N HIS A 499 -3.94 -20.63 -6.54
CA HIS A 499 -2.76 -20.67 -5.67
C HIS A 499 -1.88 -21.93 -5.87
N MET A 500 -1.67 -22.35 -7.12
CA MET A 500 -0.85 -23.53 -7.46
C MET A 500 0.58 -23.18 -7.86
N LYS A 501 0.77 -22.04 -8.53
CA LYS A 501 2.10 -21.59 -8.96
C LYS A 501 2.79 -20.88 -7.80
N GLN A 502 4.05 -21.26 -7.53
CA GLN A 502 4.86 -20.53 -6.56
C GLN A 502 5.14 -19.11 -7.09
N SER A 503 4.41 -18.14 -6.56
CA SER A 503 4.64 -16.73 -6.83
C SER A 503 4.76 -15.98 -5.51
N PRO A 504 5.89 -15.29 -5.23
CA PRO A 504 6.03 -14.48 -4.01
C PRO A 504 5.10 -13.25 -4.01
N SER A 505 4.49 -12.90 -5.15
CA SER A 505 3.48 -11.84 -5.22
C SER A 505 2.09 -12.28 -4.76
N ASP A 506 1.83 -13.59 -4.70
CA ASP A 506 0.57 -14.15 -4.24
C ASP A 506 0.56 -14.21 -2.70
N PRO A 507 -0.30 -13.44 -2.01
CA PRO A 507 -0.31 -13.39 -0.55
C PRO A 507 -0.66 -14.74 0.09
N VAL A 508 -1.43 -15.60 -0.60
CA VAL A 508 -1.78 -16.94 -0.08
C VAL A 508 -0.57 -17.86 -0.14
N ILE A 509 0.21 -17.80 -1.22
CA ILE A 509 1.46 -18.56 -1.34
C ILE A 509 2.51 -18.04 -0.35
N ASP A 510 2.64 -16.72 -0.23
CA ASP A 510 3.56 -16.11 0.73
C ASP A 510 3.23 -16.53 2.17
N TYR A 511 1.94 -16.51 2.53
CA TYR A 511 1.47 -17.07 3.79
C TYR A 511 1.78 -18.56 3.92
N LYS A 512 1.49 -19.38 2.90
CA LYS A 512 1.77 -20.83 2.91
C LYS A 512 3.24 -21.13 3.23
N ASN A 513 4.15 -20.36 2.66
CA ASN A 513 5.59 -20.57 2.77
C ASN A 513 6.17 -20.04 4.09
N ASN A 514 5.53 -19.05 4.70
CA ASN A 514 6.07 -18.33 5.87
C ASN A 514 5.19 -18.43 7.13
N LYS A 515 4.08 -19.16 7.10
CA LYS A 515 3.20 -19.33 8.27
C LYS A 515 3.94 -20.09 9.38
N PRO A 516 3.65 -19.79 10.66
CA PRO A 516 4.13 -20.59 11.78
C PRO A 516 3.71 -22.07 11.64
N PRO A 517 4.53 -23.03 12.10
CA PRO A 517 4.16 -24.45 12.07
C PRO A 517 2.87 -24.79 12.82
N SER A 518 2.49 -23.97 13.81
CA SER A 518 1.24 -24.09 14.57
C SER A 518 -0.01 -23.69 13.77
N HIS A 519 0.13 -22.98 12.65
CA HIS A 519 -1.00 -22.58 11.83
C HIS A 519 -1.46 -23.75 10.94
N PRO A 520 -2.76 -24.09 10.94
CA PRO A 520 -3.29 -25.11 10.03
C PRO A 520 -3.19 -24.65 8.57
N ASP A 521 -3.29 -25.61 7.65
CA ASP A 521 -3.43 -25.30 6.24
C ASP A 521 -4.73 -24.55 5.97
N TYR A 522 -4.70 -23.69 4.96
CA TYR A 522 -5.87 -22.95 4.53
C TYR A 522 -6.79 -23.84 3.70
N LYS A 523 -8.08 -23.47 3.66
CA LYS A 523 -9.07 -24.03 2.74
C LYS A 523 -9.52 -22.98 1.74
N ASN A 524 -9.74 -23.41 0.51
CA ASN A 524 -10.43 -22.62 -0.50
C ASN A 524 -11.94 -22.91 -0.37
N VAL A 525 -12.71 -21.93 0.08
CA VAL A 525 -14.15 -22.04 0.35
C VAL A 525 -14.89 -21.26 -0.74
N PRO A 526 -15.49 -21.92 -1.74
CA PRO A 526 -16.29 -21.23 -2.74
C PRO A 526 -17.54 -20.62 -2.11
N ILE A 527 -17.96 -19.48 -2.67
CA ILE A 527 -19.11 -18.70 -2.21
C ILE A 527 -20.24 -18.83 -3.23
N GLY A 528 -19.91 -18.63 -4.50
CA GLY A 528 -20.87 -18.65 -5.60
C GLY A 528 -20.27 -18.11 -6.89
N LEU A 529 -21.08 -18.16 -7.96
CA LEU A 529 -20.73 -17.70 -9.29
C LEU A 529 -21.32 -16.34 -9.58
N VAL A 530 -20.56 -15.54 -10.30
CA VAL A 530 -20.97 -14.25 -10.88
C VAL A 530 -20.60 -14.22 -12.35
N ARG A 531 -21.10 -13.22 -13.08
CA ARG A 531 -20.66 -12.97 -14.46
C ARG A 531 -19.17 -12.67 -14.50
N GLU A 532 -18.46 -13.25 -15.45
CA GLU A 532 -17.01 -13.10 -15.60
C GLU A 532 -16.59 -11.62 -15.72
N GLY A 533 -17.37 -10.80 -16.43
CA GLY A 533 -17.10 -9.37 -16.61
C GLY A 533 -17.21 -8.54 -15.31
N GLU A 534 -17.92 -9.03 -14.31
CA GLU A 534 -18.15 -8.32 -13.04
C GLU A 534 -17.33 -8.91 -11.88
N ARG A 535 -16.54 -9.95 -12.12
CA ARG A 535 -15.82 -10.69 -11.07
C ARG A 535 -14.98 -9.78 -10.16
N TYR A 536 -14.29 -8.79 -10.72
CA TYR A 536 -13.44 -7.88 -9.97
C TYR A 536 -14.25 -6.90 -9.12
N ARG A 537 -15.46 -6.53 -9.58
CA ARG A 537 -16.40 -5.71 -8.79
C ARG A 537 -16.81 -6.47 -7.54
N TRP A 538 -17.25 -7.72 -7.69
CA TRP A 538 -17.72 -8.50 -6.55
C TRP A 538 -16.58 -8.99 -5.64
N GLU A 539 -15.40 -9.26 -6.20
CA GLU A 539 -14.17 -9.50 -5.44
C GLU A 539 -13.79 -8.30 -4.55
N PHE A 540 -13.88 -7.07 -5.07
CA PHE A 540 -13.64 -5.85 -4.28
C PHE A 540 -14.53 -5.80 -3.01
N HIS A 541 -15.83 -6.09 -3.14
CA HIS A 541 -16.74 -6.08 -1.99
C HIS A 541 -16.34 -7.11 -0.93
N LEU A 542 -15.90 -8.30 -1.36
CA LEU A 542 -15.41 -9.35 -0.46
C LEU A 542 -14.05 -9.01 0.16
N HIS A 543 -13.15 -8.32 -0.56
CA HIS A 543 -11.91 -7.78 0.01
C HIS A 543 -12.23 -6.82 1.16
N MET A 544 -13.21 -5.93 0.98
CA MET A 544 -13.65 -5.00 2.04
C MET A 544 -14.25 -5.73 3.23
N CYS A 545 -15.06 -6.78 2.99
CA CYS A 545 -15.58 -7.63 4.07
C CYS A 545 -14.45 -8.30 4.86
N ALA A 546 -13.44 -8.85 4.18
CA ALA A 546 -12.28 -9.46 4.82
C ALA A 546 -11.46 -8.45 5.65
N LEU A 547 -11.24 -7.25 5.09
CA LEU A 547 -10.54 -6.16 5.78
C LEU A 547 -11.28 -5.74 7.04
N ILE A 548 -12.58 -5.43 6.95
CA ILE A 548 -13.40 -5.01 8.09
C ILE A 548 -13.47 -6.11 9.15
N ALA A 549 -13.63 -7.37 8.72
CA ALA A 549 -13.61 -8.50 9.64
C ALA A 549 -12.29 -8.61 10.42
N SER A 550 -11.15 -8.33 9.76
CA SER A 550 -9.83 -8.31 10.38
C SER A 550 -9.64 -7.11 11.33
N LEU A 551 -10.04 -5.90 10.89
CA LEU A 551 -9.93 -4.65 11.67
C LEU A 551 -10.75 -4.72 12.96
N LEU A 552 -11.98 -5.24 12.86
CA LEU A 552 -12.89 -5.40 13.99
C LEU A 552 -12.66 -6.71 14.72
N GLN A 553 -11.65 -7.51 14.38
CA GLN A 553 -11.34 -8.81 15.01
C GLN A 553 -12.58 -9.72 15.12
N LEU A 554 -13.32 -9.89 14.04
CA LEU A 554 -14.51 -10.75 14.03
C LEU A 554 -14.09 -12.23 14.17
N LYS A 555 -14.99 -13.07 14.69
CA LYS A 555 -14.76 -14.51 14.72
C LYS A 555 -14.75 -15.03 13.27
N ASN A 556 -13.84 -15.93 12.93
CA ASN A 556 -13.89 -16.58 11.63
C ASN A 556 -15.15 -17.46 11.51
N SER A 557 -16.13 -17.00 10.74
CA SER A 557 -17.35 -17.76 10.46
C SER A 557 -17.28 -18.59 9.18
N ILE A 558 -16.32 -18.32 8.29
CA ILE A 558 -16.20 -18.94 6.96
C ILE A 558 -15.84 -20.44 7.06
N THR A 559 -14.90 -20.78 7.94
CA THR A 559 -14.43 -22.17 8.17
C THR A 559 -14.66 -22.63 9.61
N SER A 560 -15.61 -22.02 10.31
CA SER A 560 -15.86 -22.21 11.75
C SER A 560 -16.09 -23.66 12.19
N LYS A 561 -16.60 -24.53 11.30
CA LYS A 561 -16.86 -25.95 11.57
C LYS A 561 -15.63 -26.85 11.33
N ASP A 562 -14.68 -26.38 10.54
CA ASP A 562 -13.55 -27.17 10.04
C ASP A 562 -12.34 -27.16 10.98
N PHE A 563 -12.26 -26.16 11.84
CA PHE A 563 -11.17 -25.98 12.78
C PHE A 563 -11.72 -26.08 14.20
N LYS A 564 -11.11 -26.93 15.03
CA LYS A 564 -11.45 -26.99 16.46
C LYS A 564 -11.41 -25.56 17.02
N PRO A 565 -12.38 -25.15 17.84
CA PRO A 565 -12.37 -23.84 18.47
C PRO A 565 -11.21 -23.79 19.46
N LEU A 566 -10.01 -23.47 18.99
CA LEU A 566 -8.91 -22.96 19.80
C LEU A 566 -9.26 -21.52 20.21
N GLY A 567 -10.40 -21.35 20.90
CA GLY A 567 -10.87 -20.19 21.67
C GLY A 567 -10.73 -18.73 21.18
N VAL A 568 -9.91 -18.37 20.19
CA VAL A 568 -9.28 -17.04 20.13
C VAL A 568 -8.88 -16.59 18.70
N GLY A 569 -9.29 -17.30 17.65
CA GLY A 569 -8.89 -16.97 16.28
C GLY A 569 -9.70 -15.84 15.64
N HIS A 570 -9.11 -14.65 15.54
CA HIS A 570 -9.59 -13.54 14.69
C HIS A 570 -8.77 -13.49 13.41
N PRO A 571 -9.32 -13.92 12.26
CA PRO A 571 -8.54 -14.10 11.05
C PRO A 571 -8.07 -12.74 10.52
N ILE A 572 -6.81 -12.69 10.11
CA ILE A 572 -6.17 -11.52 9.56
C ILE A 572 -6.46 -11.46 8.05
N CYS A 573 -6.85 -10.29 7.56
CA CYS A 573 -6.94 -10.06 6.13
C CYS A 573 -5.54 -10.05 5.51
N ILE A 574 -5.28 -10.98 4.59
CA ILE A 574 -4.02 -11.03 3.84
C ILE A 574 -4.16 -10.51 2.41
N ASN A 575 -5.35 -10.04 2.01
CA ASN A 575 -5.46 -9.20 0.81
C ASN A 575 -4.56 -7.98 0.99
N ARG A 576 -3.77 -7.65 -0.04
CA ARG A 576 -2.81 -6.53 0.05
C ARG A 576 -3.36 -5.22 -0.50
N GLN A 577 -4.32 -5.29 -1.42
CA GLN A 577 -4.88 -4.13 -2.09
C GLN A 577 -6.30 -4.41 -2.62
N ALA A 578 -7.03 -3.33 -2.91
CA ALA A 578 -8.32 -3.36 -3.58
C ALA A 578 -8.40 -2.26 -4.65
N ASN A 579 -9.27 -2.42 -5.65
CA ASN A 579 -9.44 -1.44 -6.71
C ASN A 579 -10.66 -0.55 -6.45
N SER A 580 -10.43 0.74 -6.19
CA SER A 580 -11.47 1.72 -5.84
C SER A 580 -12.44 2.03 -6.97
N ASN A 581 -12.12 1.68 -8.23
CA ASN A 581 -13.03 1.85 -9.37
C ASN A 581 -14.32 1.04 -9.26
N TYR A 582 -14.35 0.04 -8.38
CA TYR A 582 -15.51 -0.81 -8.15
C TYR A 582 -16.42 -0.33 -7.02
N VAL A 583 -16.09 0.82 -6.40
CA VAL A 583 -16.98 1.50 -5.46
C VAL A 583 -18.13 2.17 -6.22
N ASP A 584 -19.33 2.01 -5.70
CA ASP A 584 -20.58 2.62 -6.17
C ASP A 584 -21.52 2.91 -4.99
N LYS A 585 -22.66 3.55 -5.28
CA LYS A 585 -23.67 3.95 -4.28
C LYS A 585 -24.28 2.81 -3.46
N ASN A 586 -24.16 1.56 -3.92
CA ASN A 586 -24.69 0.38 -3.22
C ASN A 586 -23.61 -0.38 -2.43
N SER A 587 -22.34 -0.03 -2.62
CA SER A 587 -21.21 -0.84 -2.15
C SER A 587 -21.21 -1.04 -0.64
N TRP A 588 -21.51 0.00 0.14
CA TRP A 588 -21.59 -0.12 1.61
C TRP A 588 -22.73 -1.03 2.04
N GLY A 589 -23.91 -0.91 1.43
CA GLY A 589 -25.05 -1.79 1.70
C GLY A 589 -24.73 -3.26 1.44
N ILE A 590 -24.02 -3.55 0.33
CA ILE A 590 -23.59 -4.91 -0.02
C ILE A 590 -22.56 -5.44 0.98
N ILE A 591 -21.56 -4.63 1.35
CA ILE A 591 -20.51 -5.01 2.32
C ILE A 591 -21.13 -5.30 3.68
N ASN A 592 -21.93 -4.37 4.22
CA ASN A 592 -22.57 -4.55 5.51
C ASN A 592 -23.58 -5.71 5.50
N GLY A 593 -24.34 -5.86 4.41
CA GLY A 593 -25.23 -7.00 4.19
C GLY A 593 -24.51 -8.35 4.25
N TYR A 594 -23.34 -8.44 3.62
CA TYR A 594 -22.51 -9.65 3.68
C TYR A 594 -21.97 -9.91 5.08
N LEU A 595 -21.50 -8.88 5.79
CA LEU A 595 -21.05 -8.99 7.18
C LEU A 595 -22.17 -9.46 8.11
N MET A 596 -23.39 -8.95 7.95
CA MET A 596 -24.55 -9.39 8.71
C MET A 596 -24.89 -10.87 8.44
N LYS A 597 -24.92 -11.29 7.18
CA LYS A 597 -25.27 -12.68 6.82
C LYS A 597 -24.18 -13.70 7.17
N LYS A 598 -22.91 -13.35 7.01
CA LYS A 598 -21.80 -14.32 7.16
C LYS A 598 -21.05 -14.21 8.48
N PHE A 599 -20.92 -13.01 9.04
CA PHE A 599 -20.22 -12.77 10.30
C PHE A 599 -21.18 -12.47 11.46
N SER A 600 -22.49 -12.38 11.20
CA SER A 600 -23.53 -12.12 12.20
C SER A 600 -23.30 -10.81 12.97
N VAL A 601 -22.77 -9.79 12.29
CA VAL A 601 -22.57 -8.46 12.85
C VAL A 601 -23.06 -7.39 11.89
N ALA A 602 -23.77 -6.40 12.44
CA ALA A 602 -24.01 -5.13 11.77
C ALA A 602 -22.86 -4.18 12.12
N VAL A 603 -22.29 -3.53 11.12
CA VAL A 603 -21.15 -2.63 11.29
C VAL A 603 -21.59 -1.19 11.03
N TYR A 604 -21.13 -0.29 11.88
CA TYR A 604 -21.24 1.15 11.67
C TYR A 604 -19.93 1.66 11.08
N LEU A 605 -20.04 2.34 9.94
CA LEU A 605 -19.03 3.21 9.37
C LEU A 605 -19.68 4.58 9.21
N GLY A 606 -19.05 5.63 9.73
CA GLY A 606 -19.65 6.95 9.71
C GLY A 606 -18.86 7.96 10.54
N PRO A 607 -19.45 9.13 10.83
CA PRO A 607 -18.81 10.17 11.62
C PRO A 607 -18.59 9.70 13.05
N LYS A 608 -17.47 10.09 13.63
CA LYS A 608 -17.15 9.83 15.03
C LYS A 608 -18.20 10.51 15.90
N GLN A 609 -18.96 9.73 16.66
CA GLN A 609 -19.96 10.28 17.57
C GLN A 609 -19.22 10.97 18.73
N ILE A 610 -19.40 12.27 18.88
CA ILE A 610 -18.95 13.00 20.07
C ILE A 610 -19.89 12.54 21.19
N ILE A 611 -19.36 11.73 22.11
CA ILE A 611 -20.04 11.41 23.35
C ILE A 611 -19.77 12.62 24.25
N ASP A 612 -20.74 13.52 24.34
CA ASP A 612 -20.76 14.58 25.35
C ASP A 612 -20.89 14.01 26.76
#